data_AF-A0A8S8ZA74-F1
#
_entry.id   AF-A0A8S8ZA74-F1
#
_cell.length_a   1.000
_cell.length_b   1.000
_cell.length_c   1.000
_cell.angle_alpha   90.00
_cell.angle_beta   90.00
_cell.angle_gamma   90.00
#
_symmetry.space_group_name_H-M   'P 1'
#
loop_
_entity.id
_entity.type
_entity.pdbx_description
1 polymer ?
#
loop_
_entity_poly.entity_id
_entity_poly.type
_entity_poly.pdbx_seq_one_letter_code
_entity_poly.pdbx_strand_id
1 'polypeptide(L)'
;MNSTSDGWKDECAYEQSWDFSRRSLSGEGVSGGLLIRESAMVIGDRVVHGDLRVAGGKIVSIAPGGGLEPLDGETVVDGEGLHLLPGAIDPQVHFREPGQPDKEDIGSGSRAAAAGGVTAFLDMPNNVPAATSLDAMRAKLDSAARSAVNHYGFFIGATPDNVADLQQAVGTPDAPSPTAGICGIKVFMGSSTGDLLVHQQQHLEDIFAGTAGIIAVHAEDEDRLNARKPEFAHRTDVAAHAEWRDSETAMIATQRAVKLAEDHRHRLHVLHLTSALEADWLPCEQGRSDYHRGLSPASHLR
;
A
#
# COMPACT_ATOMS: atom_id res chain seq x y z
N MET A 1 35.21 -1.78 -38.03
CA MET A 1 33.77 -1.48 -38.05
C MET A 1 33.31 -1.57 -36.60
N ASN A 2 33.31 -0.42 -35.92
CA ASN A 2 32.72 -0.24 -34.60
C ASN A 2 31.19 -0.15 -34.73
N SER A 3 30.46 -0.76 -33.81
CA SER A 3 29.37 -0.12 -33.03
C SER A 3 28.71 -1.17 -32.14
N THR A 4 29.16 -1.27 -30.88
CA THR A 4 28.48 -0.78 -29.67
C THR A 4 27.35 -1.70 -29.17
N SER A 5 27.78 -2.72 -28.44
CA SER A 5 27.00 -3.41 -27.40
C SER A 5 27.34 -2.77 -26.04
N ASP A 6 26.90 -1.54 -25.81
CA ASP A 6 27.01 -0.85 -24.52
C ASP A 6 25.86 0.14 -24.45
N GLY A 7 24.88 -0.11 -23.59
CA GLY A 7 23.73 0.78 -23.48
C GLY A 7 22.70 0.44 -22.42
N TRP A 8 23.00 -0.39 -21.42
CA TRP A 8 22.05 -0.71 -20.32
C TRP A 8 22.75 -1.06 -18.99
N LYS A 9 23.96 -0.55 -18.72
CA LYS A 9 24.69 -0.87 -17.48
C LYS A 9 24.94 0.29 -16.51
N ASP A 10 24.60 1.54 -16.83
CA ASP A 10 25.01 2.68 -15.99
C ASP A 10 23.87 3.66 -15.61
N GLU A 11 22.68 3.17 -15.24
CA GLU A 11 21.66 4.03 -14.57
C GLU A 11 20.98 3.37 -13.36
N CYS A 12 21.68 2.47 -12.65
CA CYS A 12 21.23 1.93 -11.36
C CYS A 12 21.96 2.58 -10.16
N ALA A 13 22.27 3.86 -10.27
CA ALA A 13 22.66 4.69 -9.13
C ALA A 13 21.49 5.61 -8.77
N TYR A 14 20.49 5.07 -8.08
CA TYR A 14 19.53 5.89 -7.35
C TYR A 14 20.22 6.40 -6.07
N GLU A 15 21.25 7.25 -6.24
CA GLU A 15 21.74 8.10 -5.16
C GLU A 15 20.70 9.19 -4.93
N GLN A 16 19.68 8.90 -4.11
CA GLN A 16 18.95 9.96 -3.44
C GLN A 16 19.91 10.62 -2.45
N SER A 17 20.64 11.63 -2.92
CA SER A 17 21.25 12.61 -2.04
C SER A 17 20.11 13.39 -1.38
N TRP A 18 19.80 13.04 -0.15
CA TRP A 18 18.94 13.86 0.70
C TRP A 18 19.75 15.06 1.16
N ASP A 19 19.78 16.11 0.34
CA ASP A 19 20.26 17.42 0.76
C ASP A 19 19.23 18.04 1.72
N PHE A 20 19.46 17.87 3.02
CA PHE A 20 18.67 18.50 4.09
C PHE A 20 19.04 19.98 4.31
N SER A 21 19.83 20.60 3.44
CA SER A 21 20.22 21.99 3.63
C SER A 21 19.15 22.98 3.14
N ARG A 22 18.55 23.65 4.14
CA ARG A 22 17.90 24.97 4.10
C ARG A 22 16.62 25.11 3.26
N ARG A 23 15.48 25.01 3.95
CA ARG A 23 14.43 26.03 3.89
C ARG A 23 13.89 26.33 5.28
N SER A 24 14.31 27.47 5.83
CA SER A 24 13.65 28.11 6.96
C SER A 24 12.25 28.50 6.51
N LEU A 25 11.22 27.82 7.04
CA LEU A 25 9.85 28.30 6.95
C LEU A 25 9.60 29.22 8.14
N SER A 26 9.75 30.52 7.90
CA SER A 26 9.20 31.57 8.75
C SER A 26 7.68 31.60 8.56
N GLY A 27 6.94 31.16 9.58
CA GLY A 27 5.48 31.19 9.59
C GLY A 27 4.95 30.83 10.97
N GLU A 28 4.31 31.80 11.61
CA GLU A 28 3.78 31.78 12.97
C GLU A 28 2.73 30.67 13.18
N GLY A 29 2.76 30.02 14.36
CA GLY A 29 1.57 29.36 14.91
C GLY A 29 1.49 27.83 14.92
N VAL A 30 2.57 27.11 15.24
CA VAL A 30 2.46 25.81 15.94
C VAL A 30 3.33 25.90 17.19
N SER A 31 2.71 26.19 18.34
CA SER A 31 3.43 26.18 19.61
C SER A 31 3.76 24.74 19.98
N GLY A 32 5.05 24.40 19.94
CA GLY A 32 5.60 23.13 20.42
C GLY A 32 6.42 22.40 19.35
N GLY A 33 7.74 22.52 19.44
CA GLY A 33 8.63 21.52 18.83
C GLY A 33 8.60 20.22 19.62
N LEU A 34 9.18 19.16 19.07
CA LEU A 34 9.42 17.90 19.77
C LEU A 34 10.90 17.55 19.65
N LEU A 35 11.55 17.31 20.79
CA LEU A 35 12.88 16.72 20.86
C LEU A 35 12.77 15.33 21.48
N ILE A 36 13.24 14.34 20.75
CA ILE A 36 13.38 12.96 21.23
C ILE A 36 14.87 12.75 21.50
N ARG A 37 15.24 12.36 22.72
CA ARG A 37 16.64 12.23 23.14
C ARG A 37 17.06 10.79 23.41
N GLU A 38 18.36 10.54 23.41
CA GLU A 38 19.00 9.30 23.91
C GLU A 38 18.38 8.01 23.35
N SER A 39 17.95 8.05 22.09
CA SER A 39 17.21 6.95 21.45
C SER A 39 18.11 6.09 20.60
N ALA A 40 17.80 4.79 20.51
CA ALA A 40 18.33 3.92 19.46
C ALA A 40 17.56 4.17 18.15
N MET A 41 18.02 5.11 17.33
CA MET A 41 17.35 5.51 16.08
C MET A 41 17.66 4.53 14.94
N VAL A 42 16.61 4.03 14.29
CA VAL A 42 16.75 3.20 13.09
C VAL A 42 16.78 4.10 11.86
N ILE A 43 17.94 4.21 11.22
CA ILE A 43 18.16 5.07 10.05
C ILE A 43 18.74 4.20 8.93
N GLY A 44 17.93 3.97 7.89
CA GLY A 44 18.29 3.05 6.82
C GLY A 44 18.47 1.62 7.35
N ASP A 45 19.66 1.06 7.14
CA ASP A 45 20.04 -0.29 7.57
C ASP A 45 20.79 -0.32 8.91
N ARG A 46 20.81 0.79 9.66
CA ARG A 46 21.61 0.95 10.88
C ARG A 46 20.80 1.40 12.07
N VAL A 47 21.28 1.00 13.24
CA VAL A 47 20.84 1.55 14.53
C VAL A 47 21.93 2.49 15.04
N VAL A 48 21.56 3.73 15.31
CA VAL A 48 22.46 4.78 15.77
C VAL A 48 21.85 5.44 17.00
N HIS A 49 22.63 5.52 18.08
CA HIS A 49 22.22 6.23 19.28
C HIS A 49 22.25 7.75 19.04
N GLY A 50 21.23 8.49 19.49
CA GLY A 50 21.25 9.95 19.46
C GLY A 50 19.88 10.61 19.60
N ASP A 51 19.79 11.85 19.12
CA ASP A 51 18.64 12.71 19.29
C ASP A 51 17.99 13.08 17.95
N LEU A 52 16.68 13.34 17.96
CA LEU A 52 15.91 13.78 16.80
C LEU A 52 14.99 14.95 17.18
N ARG A 53 14.98 15.99 16.35
CA ARG A 53 14.11 17.16 16.53
C ARG A 53 13.08 17.28 15.42
N VAL A 54 11.84 17.53 15.81
CA VAL A 54 10.70 17.80 14.93
C VAL A 54 10.21 19.22 15.18
N ALA A 55 10.00 19.98 14.10
CA ALA A 55 9.36 21.29 14.16
C ALA A 55 8.44 21.46 12.94
N GLY A 56 7.26 22.03 13.15
CA GLY A 56 6.27 22.23 12.08
C GLY A 56 5.86 20.92 11.39
N GLY A 57 5.76 19.82 12.15
CA GLY A 57 5.41 18.50 11.62
C GLY A 57 6.48 17.83 10.76
N LYS A 58 7.72 18.35 10.76
CA LYS A 58 8.84 17.81 9.97
C LYS A 58 10.05 17.53 10.85
N ILE A 59 10.80 16.50 10.51
CA ILE A 59 12.13 16.26 11.09
C ILE A 59 13.04 17.40 10.61
N VAL A 60 13.58 18.18 11.53
CA VAL A 60 14.46 19.32 11.24
C VAL A 60 15.90 19.10 11.66
N SER A 61 16.16 18.12 12.52
CA SER A 61 17.52 17.73 12.92
C SER A 61 17.56 16.26 13.34
N ILE A 62 18.66 15.60 12.99
CA ILE A 62 19.03 14.27 13.46
C ILE A 62 20.48 14.39 13.93
N ALA A 63 20.74 14.04 15.19
CA ALA A 63 22.06 14.16 15.82
C ALA A 63 22.55 12.79 16.29
N PRO A 64 23.25 12.02 15.41
CA PRO A 64 24.01 10.85 15.83
C PRO A 64 24.98 11.19 16.97
N GLY A 65 24.96 10.42 18.04
CA GLY A 65 25.73 10.68 19.25
C GLY A 65 25.08 11.66 20.24
N GLY A 66 23.90 12.19 19.91
CA GLY A 66 23.14 13.09 20.77
C GLY A 66 23.71 14.51 20.86
N GLY A 67 23.33 15.22 21.92
CA GLY A 67 23.82 16.57 22.22
C GLY A 67 22.90 17.70 21.75
N LEU A 68 21.65 17.39 21.42
CA LEU A 68 20.65 18.42 21.23
C LEU A 68 20.12 18.90 22.58
N GLU A 69 20.24 20.20 22.83
CA GLU A 69 19.67 20.82 24.02
C GLU A 69 18.21 21.25 23.78
N PRO A 70 17.29 21.04 24.73
CA PRO A 70 15.89 21.47 24.62
C PRO A 70 15.76 22.96 24.33
N LEU A 71 14.84 23.31 23.43
CA LEU A 71 14.44 24.71 23.21
C LEU A 71 13.24 25.09 24.09
N ASP A 72 13.09 26.38 24.37
CA ASP A 72 11.94 26.89 25.13
C ASP A 72 10.61 26.50 24.47
N GLY A 73 9.74 25.85 25.24
CA GLY A 73 8.43 25.38 24.78
C GLY A 73 8.45 24.10 23.94
N GLU A 74 9.60 23.43 23.82
CA GLU A 74 9.73 22.12 23.18
C GLU A 74 9.22 21.01 24.10
N THR A 75 8.43 20.08 23.56
CA THR A 75 8.12 18.83 24.26
C THR A 75 9.35 17.93 24.18
N VAL A 76 9.84 17.47 25.32
CA VAL A 76 11.00 16.58 25.37
C VAL A 76 10.55 15.17 25.73
N VAL A 77 10.94 14.21 24.90
CA VAL A 77 10.73 12.79 25.12
C VAL A 77 12.10 12.15 25.36
N ASP A 78 12.23 11.50 26.51
CA ASP A 78 13.39 10.66 26.81
C ASP A 78 13.18 9.28 26.18
N GLY A 79 14.05 8.93 25.23
CA GLY A 79 14.04 7.65 24.53
C GLY A 79 15.10 6.67 25.03
N GLU A 80 15.71 6.91 26.20
CA GLU A 80 16.70 5.99 26.76
C GLU A 80 16.15 4.55 26.83
N GLY A 81 16.91 3.61 26.26
CA GLY A 81 16.52 2.20 26.18
C GLY A 81 15.41 1.87 25.19
N LEU A 82 14.91 2.85 24.43
CA LEU A 82 13.88 2.69 23.40
C LEU A 82 14.46 2.79 21.98
N HIS A 83 13.75 2.18 21.04
CA HIS A 83 14.02 2.35 19.61
C HIS A 83 13.13 3.46 19.04
N LEU A 84 13.73 4.36 18.27
CA LEU A 84 13.01 5.34 17.46
C LEU A 84 12.98 4.85 16.01
N LEU A 85 11.78 4.50 15.53
CA LEU A 85 11.55 4.02 14.17
C LEU A 85 10.74 5.04 13.36
N PRO A 86 10.87 5.07 12.03
CA PRO A 86 9.86 5.67 11.18
C PRO A 86 8.49 5.06 11.49
N GLY A 87 7.46 5.89 11.51
CA GLY A 87 6.09 5.39 11.65
C GLY A 87 5.73 4.45 10.49
N ALA A 88 5.08 3.33 10.81
CA ALA A 88 4.73 2.34 9.81
C ALA A 88 3.67 2.89 8.85
N ILE A 89 3.72 2.43 7.59
CA ILE A 89 2.68 2.68 6.59
C ILE A 89 2.00 1.34 6.33
N ASP A 90 0.71 1.24 6.63
CA ASP A 90 -0.08 0.04 6.35
C ASP A 90 -0.71 0.17 4.95
N PRO A 91 -0.25 -0.59 3.94
CA PRO A 91 -0.72 -0.45 2.57
C PRO A 91 -2.07 -1.13 2.32
N GLN A 92 -2.66 -1.80 3.32
CA GLN A 92 -3.91 -2.52 3.14
C GLN A 92 -4.74 -2.58 4.42
N VAL A 93 -5.64 -1.61 4.57
CA VAL A 93 -6.70 -1.66 5.59
C VAL A 93 -8.08 -1.78 4.96
N HIS A 94 -9.08 -2.10 5.79
CA HIS A 94 -10.48 -2.18 5.39
C HIS A 94 -11.36 -1.50 6.44
N PHE A 95 -11.27 -0.18 6.53
CA PHE A 95 -12.19 0.62 7.33
C PHE A 95 -13.55 0.59 6.64
N ARG A 96 -14.56 0.14 7.38
CA ARG A 96 -15.86 -0.29 6.85
C ARG A 96 -16.82 0.89 6.67
N GLU A 97 -16.27 2.03 6.29
CA GLU A 97 -16.97 3.29 6.08
C GLU A 97 -16.79 3.75 4.63
N PRO A 98 -17.88 4.02 3.89
CA PRO A 98 -19.29 3.98 4.31
C PRO A 98 -19.88 2.56 4.40
N GLY A 99 -21.07 2.45 5.01
CA GLY A 99 -21.95 1.28 4.94
C GLY A 99 -21.98 0.39 6.17
N GLN A 100 -20.83 0.10 6.78
CA GLN A 100 -20.72 -0.82 7.92
C GLN A 100 -19.81 -0.25 9.05
N PRO A 101 -19.99 1.02 9.45
CA PRO A 101 -19.12 1.67 10.43
C PRO A 101 -19.18 1.03 11.84
N ASP A 102 -20.22 0.23 12.11
CA ASP A 102 -20.36 -0.57 13.32
C ASP A 102 -19.27 -1.65 13.46
N LYS A 103 -18.66 -2.07 12.35
CA LYS A 103 -17.53 -3.01 12.35
C LYS A 103 -16.21 -2.32 12.69
N GLU A 104 -15.92 -1.24 11.98
CA GLU A 104 -14.79 -0.33 12.19
C GLU A 104 -14.95 0.87 11.26
N ASP A 105 -14.96 2.08 11.81
CA ASP A 105 -15.03 3.34 11.04
C ASP A 105 -13.62 3.95 10.85
N ILE A 106 -13.47 4.98 10.01
CA ILE A 106 -12.15 5.56 9.74
C ILE A 106 -11.53 6.16 11.01
N GLY A 107 -12.35 6.74 11.89
CA GLY A 107 -11.86 7.36 13.13
C GLY A 107 -11.35 6.35 14.14
N SER A 108 -12.07 5.26 14.36
CA SER A 108 -11.69 4.17 15.27
C SER A 108 -10.50 3.39 14.72
N GLY A 109 -10.53 3.01 13.45
CA GLY A 109 -9.44 2.29 12.80
C GLY A 109 -8.13 3.09 12.76
N SER A 110 -8.19 4.39 12.43
CA SER A 110 -6.99 5.24 12.45
C SER A 110 -6.42 5.41 13.87
N ARG A 111 -7.25 5.59 14.90
CA ARG A 111 -6.78 5.61 16.29
C ARG A 111 -6.11 4.30 16.71
N ALA A 112 -6.66 3.16 16.30
CA ALA A 112 -6.04 1.86 16.53
C ALA A 112 -4.68 1.74 15.82
N ALA A 113 -4.61 2.20 14.56
CA ALA A 113 -3.37 2.25 13.78
C ALA A 113 -2.30 3.11 14.48
N ALA A 114 -2.66 4.33 14.91
CA ALA A 114 -1.75 5.22 15.65
C ALA A 114 -1.24 4.58 16.95
N ALA A 115 -2.12 3.93 17.72
CA ALA A 115 -1.74 3.22 18.94
C ALA A 115 -0.77 2.05 18.69
N GLY A 116 -0.81 1.46 17.50
CA GLY A 116 0.11 0.41 17.04
C GLY A 116 1.39 0.93 16.37
N GLY A 117 1.61 2.24 16.28
CA GLY A 117 2.77 2.83 15.61
C GLY A 117 2.64 2.96 14.09
N VAL A 118 1.45 2.75 13.53
CA VAL A 118 1.14 3.01 12.11
C VAL A 118 0.74 4.47 11.96
N THR A 119 1.45 5.22 11.12
CA THR A 119 1.26 6.67 10.92
C THR A 119 0.60 7.04 9.59
N ALA A 120 0.44 6.06 8.69
CA ALA A 120 -0.31 6.21 7.46
C ALA A 120 -0.99 4.89 7.07
N PHE A 121 -2.14 4.97 6.42
CA PHE A 121 -2.84 3.79 5.91
C PHE A 121 -3.34 3.97 4.47
N LEU A 122 -3.47 2.87 3.74
CA LEU A 122 -4.11 2.81 2.42
C LEU A 122 -5.33 1.88 2.49
N ASP A 123 -6.52 2.46 2.32
CA ASP A 123 -7.77 1.74 2.55
C ASP A 123 -8.43 1.26 1.25
N MET A 124 -9.03 0.07 1.32
CA MET A 124 -9.54 -0.68 0.18
C MET A 124 -10.99 -0.25 -0.20
N PRO A 125 -11.42 -0.44 -1.47
CA PRO A 125 -12.67 0.14 -1.98
C PRO A 125 -13.94 -0.69 -1.70
N ASN A 126 -13.82 -1.84 -1.03
CA ASN A 126 -14.92 -2.80 -0.82
C ASN A 126 -15.85 -2.42 0.35
N ASN A 127 -16.26 -1.15 0.38
CA ASN A 127 -17.31 -0.62 1.24
C ASN A 127 -18.70 -0.86 0.64
N VAL A 128 -19.74 -0.41 1.35
CA VAL A 128 -21.12 -0.47 0.85
C VAL A 128 -21.71 0.95 0.89
N PRO A 129 -21.83 1.66 -0.25
CA PRO A 129 -21.41 1.26 -1.60
C PRO A 129 -19.90 1.20 -1.78
N ALA A 130 -19.45 0.48 -2.80
CA ALA A 130 -18.03 0.37 -3.14
C ALA A 130 -17.49 1.69 -3.71
N ALA A 131 -16.20 1.97 -3.46
CA ALA A 131 -15.54 3.18 -3.93
C ALA A 131 -14.98 2.99 -5.36
N THR A 132 -15.87 3.00 -6.35
CA THR A 132 -15.58 2.68 -7.77
C THR A 132 -15.69 3.87 -8.72
N SER A 133 -15.99 5.07 -8.20
CA SER A 133 -16.09 6.33 -8.94
C SER A 133 -15.38 7.47 -8.21
N LEU A 134 -15.06 8.55 -8.93
CA LEU A 134 -14.42 9.72 -8.31
C LEU A 134 -15.26 10.37 -7.21
N ASP A 135 -16.59 10.38 -7.36
CA ASP A 135 -17.46 10.95 -6.33
C ASP A 135 -17.48 10.10 -5.06
N ALA A 136 -17.44 8.77 -5.19
CA ALA A 136 -17.31 7.88 -4.04
C ALA A 136 -15.94 8.08 -3.34
N MET A 137 -14.87 8.25 -4.12
CA MET A 137 -13.53 8.53 -3.58
C MET A 137 -13.47 9.89 -2.87
N ARG A 138 -14.08 10.94 -3.43
CA ARG A 138 -14.20 12.26 -2.80
C ARG A 138 -14.94 12.17 -1.47
N ALA A 139 -16.09 11.51 -1.43
CA ALA A 139 -16.85 11.33 -0.20
C ALA A 139 -16.05 10.62 0.90
N LYS A 140 -15.23 9.64 0.51
CA LYS A 140 -14.36 8.90 1.43
C LYS A 140 -13.19 9.74 1.95
N LEU A 141 -12.54 10.50 1.06
CA LEU A 141 -11.50 11.47 1.42
C LEU A 141 -12.03 12.55 2.37
N ASP A 142 -13.24 13.06 2.11
CA ASP A 142 -13.90 14.03 2.99
C ASP A 142 -14.20 13.44 4.37
N SER A 143 -14.57 12.16 4.44
CA SER A 143 -14.80 11.50 5.73
C SER A 143 -13.51 11.31 6.51
N ALA A 144 -12.44 10.87 5.85
CA ALA A 144 -11.13 10.76 6.47
C ALA A 144 -10.60 12.10 6.96
N ALA A 145 -10.78 13.19 6.19
CA ALA A 145 -10.39 14.53 6.59
C ALA A 145 -11.08 15.00 7.90
N ARG A 146 -12.27 14.47 8.20
CA ARG A 146 -13.01 14.80 9.44
C ARG A 146 -12.64 13.93 10.64
N SER A 147 -12.23 12.69 10.41
CA SER A 147 -12.19 11.66 11.47
C SER A 147 -10.85 10.96 11.66
N ALA A 148 -10.01 10.90 10.64
CA ALA A 148 -8.73 10.22 10.69
C ALA A 148 -7.72 10.98 11.57
N VAL A 149 -6.92 10.25 12.36
CA VAL A 149 -5.83 10.83 13.16
C VAL A 149 -4.43 10.59 12.56
N ASN A 150 -4.38 10.00 11.35
CA ASN A 150 -3.17 9.59 10.64
C ASN A 150 -3.21 10.13 9.20
N HIS A 151 -2.10 10.00 8.47
CA HIS A 151 -2.11 10.19 7.02
C HIS A 151 -2.91 9.07 6.34
N TYR A 152 -3.50 9.36 5.18
CA TYR A 152 -4.40 8.42 4.52
C TYR A 152 -4.29 8.48 3.00
N GLY A 153 -4.57 7.35 2.37
CA GLY A 153 -4.82 7.20 0.95
C GLY A 153 -5.84 6.09 0.71
N PHE A 154 -6.40 6.03 -0.49
CA PHE A 154 -7.45 5.09 -0.83
C PHE A 154 -7.18 4.44 -2.19
N PHE A 155 -7.47 3.16 -2.32
CA PHE A 155 -7.56 2.52 -3.63
C PHE A 155 -8.94 2.77 -4.23
N ILE A 156 -9.00 3.08 -5.53
CA ILE A 156 -10.26 3.04 -6.30
C ILE A 156 -10.52 1.60 -6.76
N GLY A 157 -11.75 1.12 -6.63
CA GLY A 157 -12.14 -0.23 -7.02
C GLY A 157 -12.38 -0.34 -8.51
N ALA A 158 -11.80 -1.36 -9.13
CA ALA A 158 -12.16 -1.75 -10.48
C ALA A 158 -13.41 -2.62 -10.49
N THR A 159 -14.23 -2.42 -11.50
CA THR A 159 -15.37 -3.27 -11.89
C THR A 159 -15.22 -3.61 -13.37
N PRO A 160 -16.03 -4.55 -13.92
CA PRO A 160 -16.02 -4.86 -15.35
C PRO A 160 -16.23 -3.66 -16.28
N ASP A 161 -16.93 -2.62 -15.81
CA ASP A 161 -17.50 -1.58 -16.67
C ASP A 161 -17.04 -0.14 -16.33
N ASN A 162 -16.10 0.05 -15.39
CA ASN A 162 -15.72 1.39 -14.90
C ASN A 162 -14.33 1.89 -15.35
N VAL A 163 -13.75 1.35 -16.42
CA VAL A 163 -12.42 1.77 -16.92
C VAL A 163 -12.33 3.28 -17.12
N ALA A 164 -13.40 3.94 -17.58
CA ALA A 164 -13.44 5.39 -17.74
C ALA A 164 -13.28 6.16 -16.41
N ASP A 165 -13.86 5.67 -15.31
CA ASP A 165 -13.67 6.25 -13.98
C ASP A 165 -12.25 6.02 -13.47
N LEU A 166 -11.68 4.83 -13.72
CA LEU A 166 -10.30 4.52 -13.37
C LEU A 166 -9.34 5.47 -14.12
N GLN A 167 -9.53 5.67 -15.42
CA GLN A 167 -8.75 6.61 -16.22
C GLN A 167 -8.84 8.05 -15.72
N GLN A 168 -10.01 8.49 -15.24
CA GLN A 168 -10.12 9.82 -14.61
C GLN A 168 -9.35 9.90 -13.29
N ALA A 169 -9.26 8.81 -12.54
CA ALA A 169 -8.57 8.75 -11.25
C ALA A 169 -7.05 8.68 -11.37
N VAL A 170 -6.53 7.92 -12.33
CA VAL A 170 -5.09 7.63 -12.44
C VAL A 170 -4.44 7.99 -13.78
N GLY A 171 -5.24 8.37 -14.79
CA GLY A 171 -4.79 8.61 -16.17
C GLY A 171 -4.76 7.35 -17.04
N THR A 172 -4.30 7.54 -18.27
CA THR A 172 -4.07 6.46 -19.25
C THR A 172 -2.56 6.15 -19.34
N PRO A 173 -2.14 5.01 -19.92
CA PRO A 173 -0.72 4.67 -20.03
C PRO A 173 0.13 5.79 -20.64
N ASP A 174 -0.39 6.49 -21.65
CA ASP A 174 0.31 7.57 -22.36
C ASP A 174 0.20 8.93 -21.66
N ALA A 175 -0.76 9.09 -20.73
CA ALA A 175 -0.97 10.33 -19.98
C ALA A 175 -1.36 10.04 -18.51
N PRO A 176 -0.40 9.60 -17.67
CA PRO A 176 -0.63 9.39 -16.25
C PRO A 176 -1.07 10.68 -15.56
N SER A 177 -2.13 10.60 -14.74
CA SER A 177 -2.73 11.75 -14.07
C SER A 177 -3.26 11.32 -12.68
N PRO A 178 -2.36 11.11 -11.70
CA PRO A 178 -2.75 10.64 -10.38
C PRO A 178 -3.56 11.69 -9.62
N THR A 179 -4.76 11.31 -9.17
CA THR A 179 -5.58 12.14 -8.29
C THR A 179 -5.08 12.06 -6.85
N ALA A 180 -4.86 13.22 -6.21
CA ALA A 180 -4.40 13.29 -4.82
C ALA A 180 -5.34 12.50 -3.87
N GLY A 181 -4.75 11.68 -3.00
CA GLY A 181 -5.49 10.80 -2.08
C GLY A 181 -5.94 9.46 -2.68
N ILE A 182 -5.83 9.28 -4.01
CA ILE A 182 -6.02 7.99 -4.68
C ILE A 182 -4.65 7.37 -4.96
N CYS A 183 -4.35 6.25 -4.30
CA CYS A 183 -3.01 5.64 -4.34
C CYS A 183 -2.83 4.60 -5.47
N GLY A 184 -3.93 4.16 -6.08
CA GLY A 184 -3.91 3.18 -7.16
C GLY A 184 -5.28 2.54 -7.36
N ILE A 185 -5.31 1.52 -8.23
CA ILE A 185 -6.49 0.72 -8.54
C ILE A 185 -6.43 -0.58 -7.75
N LYS A 186 -7.54 -1.01 -7.15
CA LYS A 186 -7.68 -2.35 -6.56
C LYS A 186 -8.60 -3.21 -7.42
N VAL A 187 -8.08 -4.36 -7.85
CA VAL A 187 -8.80 -5.40 -8.60
C VAL A 187 -8.97 -6.64 -7.71
N PHE A 188 -10.17 -7.23 -7.69
CA PHE A 188 -10.41 -8.54 -7.07
C PHE A 188 -10.63 -9.59 -8.14
N MET A 189 -9.67 -10.50 -8.32
CA MET A 189 -9.69 -11.51 -9.39
C MET A 189 -10.51 -12.75 -9.05
N GLY A 190 -10.86 -12.91 -7.78
CA GLY A 190 -11.67 -14.00 -7.26
C GLY A 190 -12.24 -13.68 -5.90
N SER A 191 -13.23 -14.46 -5.47
CA SER A 191 -13.83 -14.41 -4.15
C SER A 191 -14.30 -13.02 -3.69
N SER A 192 -14.79 -12.24 -4.64
CA SER A 192 -15.47 -10.99 -4.37
C SER A 192 -16.97 -11.15 -4.60
N THR A 193 -17.75 -10.22 -4.06
CA THR A 193 -19.21 -10.24 -4.20
C THR A 193 -19.67 -8.95 -4.88
N GLY A 194 -20.67 -9.08 -5.76
CA GLY A 194 -21.19 -7.95 -6.53
C GLY A 194 -20.23 -7.48 -7.61
N ASP A 195 -20.25 -6.19 -7.89
CA ASP A 195 -19.61 -5.60 -9.08
C ASP A 195 -18.07 -5.53 -9.00
N LEU A 196 -17.46 -5.85 -7.86
CA LEU A 196 -16.02 -5.82 -7.66
C LEU A 196 -15.29 -7.09 -8.12
N LEU A 197 -16.02 -8.13 -8.53
CA LEU A 197 -15.40 -9.35 -9.07
C LEU A 197 -14.99 -9.14 -10.53
N VAL A 198 -13.69 -9.07 -10.79
CA VAL A 198 -13.09 -8.89 -12.12
C VAL A 198 -12.21 -10.09 -12.43
N HIS A 199 -12.82 -11.18 -12.89
CA HIS A 199 -12.12 -12.45 -13.17
C HIS A 199 -11.99 -12.77 -14.65
N GLN A 200 -12.88 -12.22 -15.50
CA GLN A 200 -12.87 -12.51 -16.93
C GLN A 200 -11.70 -11.80 -17.61
N GLN A 201 -11.04 -12.51 -18.54
CA GLN A 201 -9.84 -12.04 -19.22
C GLN A 201 -10.05 -10.67 -19.87
N GLN A 202 -11.15 -10.47 -20.60
CA GLN A 202 -11.39 -9.22 -21.33
C GLN A 202 -11.38 -7.99 -20.42
N HIS A 203 -12.07 -8.04 -19.27
CA HIS A 203 -12.10 -6.90 -18.34
C HIS A 203 -10.73 -6.63 -17.71
N LEU A 204 -9.97 -7.68 -17.41
CA LEU A 204 -8.60 -7.54 -16.91
C LEU A 204 -7.70 -6.89 -17.97
N GLU A 205 -7.79 -7.32 -19.23
CA GLU A 205 -7.07 -6.70 -20.36
C GLU A 205 -7.44 -5.22 -20.51
N ASP A 206 -8.73 -4.89 -20.50
CA ASP A 206 -9.20 -3.51 -20.67
C ASP A 206 -8.67 -2.58 -19.56
N ILE A 207 -8.62 -3.06 -18.31
CA ILE A 207 -8.06 -2.30 -17.18
C ILE A 207 -6.55 -2.15 -17.34
N PHE A 208 -5.81 -3.25 -17.52
CA PHE A 208 -4.35 -3.21 -17.59
C PHE A 208 -3.83 -2.46 -18.83
N ALA A 209 -4.54 -2.52 -19.96
CA ALA A 209 -4.20 -1.76 -21.16
C ALA A 209 -4.66 -0.30 -21.09
N GLY A 210 -5.72 -0.02 -20.33
CA GLY A 210 -6.44 1.24 -20.38
C GLY A 210 -6.02 2.26 -19.32
N THR A 211 -5.36 1.86 -18.24
CA THR A 211 -5.07 2.73 -17.08
C THR A 211 -3.58 2.95 -16.85
N ALA A 212 -3.24 3.95 -16.04
CA ALA A 212 -1.91 4.15 -15.49
C ALA A 212 -1.87 3.85 -13.97
N GLY A 213 -0.76 4.20 -13.32
CA GLY A 213 -0.61 4.04 -11.87
C GLY A 213 -0.29 2.61 -11.45
N ILE A 214 -0.58 2.28 -10.19
CA ILE A 214 -0.38 0.94 -9.64
C ILE A 214 -1.72 0.21 -9.66
N ILE A 215 -1.71 -1.03 -10.16
CA ILE A 215 -2.80 -1.98 -9.95
C ILE A 215 -2.40 -2.91 -8.80
N ALA A 216 -3.20 -2.91 -7.74
CA ALA A 216 -3.08 -3.86 -6.64
C ALA A 216 -4.13 -4.97 -6.80
N VAL A 217 -3.74 -6.23 -6.70
CA VAL A 217 -4.64 -7.37 -6.95
C VAL A 217 -4.86 -8.22 -5.71
N HIS A 218 -6.10 -8.65 -5.50
CA HIS A 218 -6.39 -9.88 -4.77
C HIS A 218 -6.41 -11.02 -5.79
N ALA A 219 -5.36 -11.83 -5.80
CA ALA A 219 -5.11 -12.85 -6.81
C ALA A 219 -5.53 -14.24 -6.31
N GLU A 220 -6.79 -14.59 -6.53
CA GLU A 220 -7.30 -15.95 -6.41
C GLU A 220 -8.11 -16.27 -7.67
N ASP A 221 -7.92 -17.47 -8.25
CA ASP A 221 -8.58 -17.84 -9.50
C ASP A 221 -10.04 -18.28 -9.27
N GLU A 222 -10.98 -17.46 -9.76
CA GLU A 222 -12.42 -17.66 -9.57
C GLU A 222 -12.94 -18.98 -10.19
N ASP A 223 -12.42 -19.39 -11.34
CA ASP A 223 -12.85 -20.62 -12.01
C ASP A 223 -12.46 -21.85 -11.18
N ARG A 224 -11.22 -21.90 -10.67
CA ARG A 224 -10.78 -22.94 -9.76
C ARG A 224 -11.58 -22.94 -8.46
N LEU A 225 -11.82 -21.77 -7.86
CA LEU A 225 -12.66 -21.66 -6.67
C LEU A 225 -14.03 -22.29 -6.93
N ASN A 226 -14.68 -21.92 -8.03
CA ASN A 226 -16.01 -22.45 -8.37
C ASN A 226 -15.99 -23.96 -8.68
N ALA A 227 -14.95 -24.46 -9.35
CA ALA A 227 -14.79 -25.88 -9.63
C ALA A 227 -14.62 -26.72 -8.35
N ARG A 228 -13.85 -26.22 -7.37
CA ARG A 228 -13.56 -26.95 -6.11
C ARG A 228 -14.66 -26.83 -5.07
N LYS A 229 -15.45 -25.74 -5.09
CA LYS A 229 -16.46 -25.44 -4.04
C LYS A 229 -17.42 -26.61 -3.74
N PRO A 230 -17.95 -27.36 -4.73
CA PRO A 230 -18.82 -28.51 -4.47
C PRO A 230 -18.17 -29.61 -3.63
N GLU A 231 -16.86 -29.82 -3.77
CA GLU A 231 -16.10 -30.84 -3.02
C GLU A 231 -16.09 -30.54 -1.52
N PHE A 232 -16.16 -29.27 -1.13
CA PHE A 232 -16.10 -28.81 0.26
C PHE A 232 -17.47 -28.41 0.84
N ALA A 233 -18.53 -28.41 0.02
CA ALA A 233 -19.86 -27.92 0.43
C ALA A 233 -20.49 -28.69 1.60
N HIS A 234 -20.03 -29.92 1.85
CA HIS A 234 -20.47 -30.75 2.97
C HIS A 234 -19.79 -30.41 4.31
N ARG A 235 -18.75 -29.56 4.30
CA ARG A 235 -18.00 -29.15 5.48
C ARG A 235 -18.40 -27.74 5.93
N THR A 236 -18.41 -27.55 7.25
CA THR A 236 -18.75 -26.27 7.90
C THR A 236 -17.65 -25.77 8.84
N ASP A 237 -16.52 -26.48 8.91
CA ASP A 237 -15.40 -26.10 9.74
C ASP A 237 -14.47 -25.09 9.01
N VAL A 238 -13.71 -24.32 9.79
CA VAL A 238 -12.83 -23.27 9.26
C VAL A 238 -11.70 -23.81 8.38
N ALA A 239 -11.25 -25.06 8.59
CA ALA A 239 -10.16 -25.63 7.80
C ALA A 239 -10.59 -25.86 6.34
N ALA A 240 -11.87 -26.19 6.12
CA ALA A 240 -12.44 -26.32 4.78
C ALA A 240 -12.26 -25.04 3.94
N HIS A 241 -12.28 -23.86 4.56
CA HIS A 241 -12.04 -22.59 3.85
C HIS A 241 -10.62 -22.54 3.27
N ALA A 242 -9.61 -22.95 4.04
CA ALA A 242 -8.22 -22.95 3.58
C ALA A 242 -7.92 -24.08 2.59
N GLU A 243 -8.57 -25.23 2.72
CA GLU A 243 -8.38 -26.37 1.82
C GLU A 243 -9.10 -26.18 0.47
N TRP A 244 -10.26 -25.53 0.47
CA TRP A 244 -10.98 -25.17 -0.75
C TRP A 244 -10.17 -24.17 -1.58
N ARG A 245 -9.62 -23.15 -0.92
CA ARG A 245 -8.87 -22.02 -1.50
C ARG A 245 -7.37 -22.28 -1.47
N ASP A 246 -6.99 -23.37 -2.13
CA ASP A 246 -5.63 -23.89 -2.05
C ASP A 246 -4.58 -22.98 -2.73
N SER A 247 -3.31 -23.26 -2.46
CA SER A 247 -2.17 -22.49 -3.00
C SER A 247 -2.13 -22.39 -4.53
N GLU A 248 -2.69 -23.37 -5.25
CA GLU A 248 -2.75 -23.35 -6.71
C GLU A 248 -3.77 -22.31 -7.21
N THR A 249 -4.84 -22.06 -6.45
CA THR A 249 -5.80 -20.98 -6.71
C THR A 249 -5.13 -19.60 -6.75
N ALA A 250 -4.28 -19.33 -5.76
CA ALA A 250 -3.54 -18.08 -5.70
C ALA A 250 -2.48 -18.00 -6.82
N MET A 251 -1.73 -19.09 -7.03
CA MET A 251 -0.69 -19.17 -8.06
C MET A 251 -1.20 -18.90 -9.47
N ILE A 252 -2.32 -19.50 -9.88
CA ILE A 252 -2.89 -19.30 -11.23
C ILE A 252 -3.25 -17.83 -11.46
N ALA A 253 -3.93 -17.20 -10.49
CA ALA A 253 -4.30 -15.80 -10.60
C ALA A 253 -3.08 -14.87 -10.56
N THR A 254 -2.09 -15.17 -9.73
CA THR A 254 -0.84 -14.40 -9.64
C THR A 254 -0.06 -14.46 -10.95
N GLN A 255 0.09 -15.63 -11.57
CA GLN A 255 0.72 -15.77 -12.89
C GLN A 255 -0.04 -14.98 -13.97
N ARG A 256 -1.37 -15.04 -13.95
CA ARG A 256 -2.22 -14.27 -14.87
C ARG A 256 -2.02 -12.77 -14.70
N ALA A 257 -2.03 -12.27 -13.46
CA ALA A 257 -1.82 -10.85 -13.16
C ALA A 257 -0.43 -10.37 -13.59
N VAL A 258 0.62 -11.16 -13.32
CA VAL A 258 2.00 -10.84 -13.76
C VAL A 258 2.07 -10.77 -15.28
N LYS A 259 1.53 -11.77 -15.99
CA LYS A 259 1.51 -11.76 -17.46
C LYS A 259 0.80 -10.53 -18.03
N LEU A 260 -0.37 -10.17 -17.50
CA LEU A 260 -1.08 -8.95 -17.90
C LEU A 260 -0.23 -7.69 -17.66
N ALA A 261 0.46 -7.62 -16.53
CA ALA A 261 1.35 -6.51 -16.21
C ALA A 261 2.55 -6.44 -17.17
N GLU A 262 3.12 -7.58 -17.57
CA GLU A 262 4.19 -7.65 -18.58
C GLU A 262 3.71 -7.18 -19.96
N ASP A 263 2.61 -7.77 -20.44
CA ASP A 263 2.06 -7.51 -21.77
C ASP A 263 1.72 -6.02 -21.96
N HIS A 264 1.23 -5.36 -20.90
CA HIS A 264 0.86 -3.94 -20.93
C HIS A 264 1.87 -2.98 -20.29
N ARG A 265 3.01 -3.48 -19.82
CA ARG A 265 4.03 -2.72 -19.07
C ARG A 265 3.43 -1.92 -17.90
N HIS A 266 2.49 -2.54 -17.19
CA HIS A 266 1.78 -1.92 -16.07
C HIS A 266 2.46 -2.24 -14.74
N ARG A 267 2.44 -1.28 -13.80
CA ARG A 267 2.91 -1.52 -12.43
C ARG A 267 1.90 -2.36 -11.67
N LEU A 268 2.37 -3.48 -11.09
CA LEU A 268 1.55 -4.44 -10.37
C LEU A 268 2.02 -4.60 -8.91
N HIS A 269 1.06 -4.70 -8.01
CA HIS A 269 1.27 -5.06 -6.62
C HIS A 269 0.36 -6.25 -6.23
N VAL A 270 0.96 -7.41 -5.97
CA VAL A 270 0.21 -8.58 -5.48
C VAL A 270 0.06 -8.45 -3.97
N LEU A 271 -1.19 -8.30 -3.50
CA LEU A 271 -1.52 -8.12 -2.10
C LEU A 271 -1.54 -9.46 -1.35
N HIS A 272 -1.33 -9.38 -0.03
CA HIS A 272 -1.48 -10.47 0.94
C HIS A 272 -1.09 -11.86 0.41
N LEU A 273 0.14 -11.97 -0.11
CA LEU A 273 0.70 -13.25 -0.51
C LEU A 273 0.75 -14.20 0.69
N THR A 274 0.20 -15.40 0.52
CA THR A 274 0.08 -16.40 1.58
C THR A 274 0.57 -17.80 1.18
N SER A 275 0.99 -17.98 -0.08
CA SER A 275 1.50 -19.24 -0.60
C SER A 275 3.02 -19.21 -0.74
N ALA A 276 3.69 -20.26 -0.26
CA ALA A 276 5.10 -20.50 -0.56
C ALA A 276 5.35 -20.63 -2.07
N LEU A 277 4.41 -21.24 -2.81
CA LEU A 277 4.53 -21.38 -4.27
C LEU A 277 4.65 -20.02 -4.97
N GLU A 278 3.83 -19.05 -4.55
CA GLU A 278 3.89 -17.70 -5.10
C GLU A 278 5.15 -16.96 -4.65
N ALA A 279 5.51 -17.10 -3.36
CA ALA A 279 6.69 -16.47 -2.78
C ALA A 279 8.00 -16.93 -3.43
N ASP A 280 8.09 -18.22 -3.79
CA ASP A 280 9.25 -18.83 -4.44
C ASP A 280 9.30 -18.51 -5.95
N TRP A 281 8.14 -18.33 -6.60
CA TRP A 281 8.06 -18.08 -8.04
C TRP A 281 8.31 -16.62 -8.43
N LEU A 282 7.71 -15.66 -7.71
CA LEU A 282 7.83 -14.23 -8.02
C LEU A 282 9.27 -13.65 -8.08
N PRO A 283 10.29 -14.11 -7.30
CA PRO A 283 11.64 -13.53 -7.35
C PRO A 283 12.35 -13.86 -8.65
N CYS A 284 12.01 -14.98 -9.28
CA CYS A 284 12.57 -15.38 -10.57
C CYS A 284 12.14 -14.42 -11.70
N GLU A 285 11.00 -13.74 -11.56
CA GLU A 285 10.48 -12.82 -12.58
C GLU A 285 10.77 -11.33 -12.30
N GLN A 286 11.09 -10.93 -11.05
CA GLN A 286 11.48 -9.54 -10.72
C GLN A 286 12.73 -9.05 -11.46
N GLY A 287 13.55 -9.95 -12.03
CA GLY A 287 14.66 -9.58 -12.92
C GLY A 287 14.23 -9.08 -14.31
N ARG A 288 12.93 -9.04 -14.63
CA ARG A 288 12.38 -8.69 -15.95
C ARG A 288 11.46 -7.46 -15.97
N SER A 289 10.94 -7.00 -14.82
CA SER A 289 9.98 -5.89 -14.72
C SER A 289 9.72 -5.40 -13.28
N ASP A 290 9.19 -4.18 -13.14
CA ASP A 290 8.95 -3.48 -11.84
C ASP A 290 7.73 -4.05 -11.07
N TYR A 291 7.94 -5.13 -10.30
CA TYR A 291 6.92 -5.72 -9.40
C TYR A 291 7.26 -5.59 -7.92
N HIS A 292 6.25 -5.26 -7.10
CA HIS A 292 6.36 -5.22 -5.65
C HIS A 292 5.36 -6.19 -4.97
N ARG A 293 5.76 -6.79 -3.85
CA ARG A 293 4.95 -7.76 -3.09
C ARG A 293 4.47 -7.16 -1.76
N GLY A 294 3.24 -7.45 -1.39
CA GLY A 294 2.74 -7.26 -0.03
C GLY A 294 2.60 -8.59 0.68
N LEU A 295 3.43 -8.87 1.68
CA LEU A 295 3.26 -10.01 2.59
C LEU A 295 2.37 -9.57 3.76
N SER A 296 1.40 -10.40 4.16
CA SER A 296 0.62 -10.16 5.38
C SER A 296 1.39 -10.70 6.59
N PRO A 297 1.40 -10.03 7.76
CA PRO A 297 1.96 -10.60 8.99
C PRO A 297 1.36 -11.98 9.35
N ALA A 298 0.11 -12.24 8.95
CA ALA A 298 -0.57 -13.52 9.17
C ALA A 298 -0.02 -14.68 8.30
N SER A 299 0.77 -14.39 7.25
CA SER A 299 1.32 -15.43 6.36
C SER A 299 2.51 -16.19 6.96
N HIS A 300 3.10 -15.71 8.07
CA HIS A 300 4.23 -16.36 8.74
C HIS A 300 3.82 -17.51 9.68
N LEU A 301 2.53 -17.88 9.70
CA LEU A 301 1.96 -18.92 10.55
C LEU A 301 1.76 -20.27 9.84
N ARG A 302 2.42 -20.53 8.70
CA ARG A 302 2.38 -21.85 8.03
C ARG A 302 3.76 -22.32 7.61
#